data_AF-A0A2H1WQF4-F1
#
_entry.id   AF-A0A2H1WQF4-F1
#
_cell.length_a   1.000
_cell.length_b   1.000
_cell.length_c   1.000
_cell.angle_alpha   90.00
_cell.angle_beta   90.00
_cell.angle_gamma   90.00
#
_symmetry.space_group_name_H-M   'P 1'
#
loop_
_entity.id
_entity.type
_entity.pdbx_description
1 polymer ?
#
loop_
_entity_poly.entity_id
_entity_poly.type
_entity_poly.pdbx_seq_one_letter_code
_entity_poly.pdbx_strand_id
1 'polypeptide(L)' 'METSLTSLLWTCIMMMKHPEVAEKVRADLREVVAPGERVTMAHRLQLPYIEAVLIETMRMVSIVPLGTIHVNTE' A
#
# COMPACT_ATOMS: atom_id res chain seq x y z
N MET A 1 4.20 -15.18 5.35
CA MET A 1 4.08 -13.81 5.91
C MET A 1 2.64 -13.39 5.65
N GLU A 2 1.78 -13.50 6.66
CA GLU A 2 0.32 -13.38 6.45
C GLU A 2 -0.16 -11.92 6.39
N THR A 3 0.29 -11.06 7.32
CA THR A 3 -0.17 -9.66 7.41
C THR A 3 0.17 -8.84 6.17
N SER A 4 1.40 -8.94 5.65
CA SER A 4 1.83 -8.24 4.43
C SER A 4 1.01 -8.66 3.20
N LEU A 5 0.69 -9.95 3.09
CA LEU A 5 -0.13 -10.47 1.99
C LEU A 5 -1.53 -9.86 2.06
N THR A 6 -2.14 -9.87 3.25
CA THR A 6 -3.46 -9.27 3.48
C THR A 6 -3.46 -7.77 3.17
N SER A 7 -2.41 -7.01 3.54
CA SER A 7 -2.29 -5.59 3.21
C SER A 7 -2.32 -5.34 1.70
N LEU A 8 -1.51 -6.10 0.95
CA LEU A 8 -1.42 -5.94 -0.49
C LEU A 8 -2.72 -6.35 -1.18
N LEU A 9 -3.36 -7.42 -0.73
CA LEU A 9 -4.66 -7.85 -1.24
C LEU A 9 -5.70 -6.74 -1.08
N TRP A 10 -5.80 -6.15 0.10
CA TRP A 10 -6.72 -5.03 0.34
C TRP A 10 -6.37 -3.80 -0.48
N THR A 11 -5.09 -3.51 -0.68
CA THR A 11 -4.65 -2.40 -1.54
C THR A 11 -5.15 -2.61 -2.97
N CYS A 12 -5.02 -3.83 -3.50
CA CYS A 12 -5.57 -4.19 -4.82
C CYS A 12 -7.10 -4.05 -4.86
N ILE A 13 -7.81 -4.53 -3.83
CA ILE A 13 -9.27 -4.38 -3.73
C ILE A 13 -9.68 -2.91 -3.71
N MET A 14 -9.00 -2.08 -2.94
CA MET A 14 -9.27 -0.64 -2.87
C MET A 14 -9.04 0.03 -4.23
N MET A 15 -7.96 -0.30 -4.93
CA MET A 15 -7.72 0.19 -6.30
C MET A 15 -8.77 -0.31 -7.31
N MET A 16 -9.30 -1.52 -7.15
CA MET A 16 -10.41 -2.01 -7.99
C MET A 16 -11.73 -1.27 -7.71
N LYS A 17 -11.99 -0.88 -6.47
CA LYS A 17 -13.17 -0.09 -6.09
C LYS A 17 -13.04 1.39 -6.49
N HIS A 18 -11.82 1.90 -6.61
CA HIS A 18 -11.48 3.28 -6.95
C HIS A 18 -10.57 3.31 -8.19
N PRO A 19 -11.12 3.05 -9.40
CA PRO A 19 -10.33 2.98 -10.63
C PRO A 19 -9.55 4.27 -10.89
N GLU A 20 -10.05 5.43 -10.47
CA GLU A 20 -9.36 6.72 -10.55
C GLU A 20 -8.04 6.74 -9.76
N VAL A 21 -7.99 6.05 -8.61
CA VAL A 21 -6.77 5.89 -7.82
C VAL A 21 -5.80 4.97 -8.54
N ALA A 22 -6.30 3.87 -9.11
CA ALA A 22 -5.48 2.93 -9.87
C ALA A 22 -4.85 3.57 -11.12
N GLU A 23 -5.60 4.40 -11.85
CA GLU A 23 -5.08 5.18 -12.98
C GLU A 23 -3.96 6.11 -12.54
N LYS A 24 -4.19 6.86 -11.45
CA LYS A 24 -3.20 7.81 -10.94
C LYS A 24 -1.94 7.11 -10.43
N VAL A 25 -2.06 5.98 -9.74
CA VAL A 25 -0.91 5.13 -9.34
C VAL A 25 -0.12 4.67 -10.56
N ARG A 26 -0.79 4.23 -11.63
CA ARG A 26 -0.13 3.79 -12.87
C ARG A 26 0.54 4.93 -13.62
N ALA A 27 -0.04 6.14 -13.59
CA ALA A 27 0.57 7.33 -14.17
C ALA A 27 1.84 7.74 -13.39
N ASP A 28 1.75 7.85 -12.07
CA ASP A 28 2.86 8.18 -11.16
C ASP A 28 4.03 7.20 -11.34
N LEU A 29 3.72 5.90 -11.45
CA LEU A 29 4.74 4.88 -11.67
C LEU A 29 5.43 5.00 -13.03
N ARG A 30 4.69 5.34 -14.10
CA ARG A 30 5.25 5.53 -15.45
C ARG A 30 6.10 6.78 -15.58
N GLU A 31 5.85 7.78 -14.74
CA GLU A 31 6.65 9.01 -14.70
C GLU A 31 8.01 8.76 -14.04
N VAL A 32 8.03 7.96 -12.98
CA VAL A 32 9.25 7.69 -12.19
C VAL A 32 10.08 6.53 -12.75
N VAL A 33 9.43 5.46 -13.21
CA VAL A 33 10.11 4.22 -13.62
C VAL A 33 10.09 4.09 -15.13
N ALA A 34 11.28 4.04 -15.73
CA ALA A 34 11.41 3.94 -17.17
C ALA A 34 10.79 2.64 -17.72
N PRO A 35 10.23 2.66 -18.94
CA PRO A 35 9.71 1.46 -19.58
C PRO A 35 10.75 0.33 -19.63
N GLY A 36 10.42 -0.84 -19.07
CA GLY A 36 11.31 -2.01 -19.02
C GLY A 36 12.23 -2.05 -17.80
N GLU A 37 12.28 -0.99 -16.99
CA GLU A 37 12.98 -0.99 -15.72
C GLU A 37 12.16 -1.66 -14.62
N ARG A 38 12.84 -2.30 -13.66
CA ARG A 38 12.19 -2.89 -12.48
C ARG A 38 12.04 -1.85 -11.39
N VAL A 39 10.90 -1.87 -10.70
CA VAL A 39 10.71 -1.06 -9.50
C VAL A 39 11.69 -1.54 -8.42
N THR A 40 12.48 -0.61 -7.88
CA THR A 40 13.41 -0.87 -6.76
C THR A 40 13.07 0.03 -5.57
N MET A 41 13.66 -0.27 -4.41
CA MET A 41 13.45 0.55 -3.22
C MET A 41 14.03 1.96 -3.33
N ALA A 42 14.95 2.21 -4.28
CA ALA A 42 15.47 3.54 -4.56
C ALA A 42 14.39 4.49 -5.12
N HIS A 43 13.38 3.96 -5.81
CA HIS A 43 12.26 4.74 -6.35
C HIS A 43 11.26 5.17 -5.28
N ARG A 44 11.30 4.61 -4.06
CA ARG A 44 10.28 4.84 -3.03
C ARG A 44 10.08 6.32 -2.71
N LEU A 45 11.16 7.07 -2.54
CA LEU A 45 11.09 8.51 -2.21
C LEU A 45 10.49 9.36 -3.34
N GLN A 46 10.46 8.83 -4.56
CA GLN A 46 9.91 9.49 -5.75
C GLN A 46 8.44 9.11 -6.00
N LEU A 47 7.88 8.17 -5.22
CA LEU A 47 6.51 7.66 -5.36
C LEU A 47 5.63 7.97 -4.13
N PRO A 48 5.52 9.24 -3.71
CA PRO A 48 4.80 9.61 -2.50
C PRO A 48 3.30 9.29 -2.59
N TYR A 49 2.72 9.30 -3.80
CA TYR A 49 1.30 8.98 -3.99
C TYR A 49 1.03 7.49 -3.76
N ILE A 50 1.90 6.60 -4.23
CA ILE A 50 1.79 5.16 -3.97
C ILE A 50 1.92 4.86 -2.46
N GLU A 51 2.86 5.53 -1.78
CA GLU A 51 2.99 5.41 -0.32
C GLU A 51 1.72 5.89 0.39
N ALA A 52 1.14 7.02 -0.04
CA ALA A 52 -0.13 7.50 0.50
C ALA A 52 -1.28 6.50 0.28
N VAL A 53 -1.38 5.85 -0.88
CA VAL A 53 -2.42 4.83 -1.16
C VAL A 53 -2.28 3.62 -0.23
N LEU A 54 -1.05 3.16 0.03
CA LEU A 54 -0.79 2.06 0.95
C LEU A 54 -1.19 2.44 2.38
N ILE A 55 -0.78 3.62 2.85
CA ILE A 55 -1.12 4.13 4.18
C ILE A 55 -2.63 4.31 4.32
N GLU A 56 -3.29 4.86 3.31
CA GLU A 56 -4.74 5.08 3.33
C GLU A 56 -5.50 3.75 3.32
N THR A 57 -5.01 2.75 2.59
CA THR A 57 -5.56 1.40 2.64
C THR A 57 -5.46 0.84 4.06
N MET A 58 -4.33 0.98 4.74
CA MET A 58 -4.17 0.50 6.13
C MET A 58 -5.01 1.31 7.13
N ARG A 59 -5.28 2.59 6.84
CA ARG A 59 -6.19 3.43 7.64
C ARG A 59 -7.64 2.97 7.50
N MET A 60 -8.06 2.64 6.28
CA MET A 60 -9.42 2.17 5.99
C MET A 60 -9.64 0.71 6.39
N VAL A 61 -8.60 -0.11 6.26
CA VAL A 61 -8.60 -1.53 6.59
C VAL A 61 -7.51 -1.82 7.60
N SER A 62 -7.89 -1.81 8.87
CA SER A 62 -6.99 -2.29 9.93
C SER A 62 -6.99 -3.82 9.94
N ILE A 63 -5.86 -4.41 9.54
CA ILE A 63 -5.68 -5.87 9.46
C ILE A 63 -5.61 -6.50 10.85
N VAL A 64 -5.13 -5.74 11.83
CA VAL A 64 -5.04 -6.15 13.24
C VAL A 64 -5.75 -5.08 14.08
N PRO A 65 -7.09 -5.00 14.05
CA PRO A 65 -7.85 -3.87 14.60
C PRO A 65 -7.69 -3.70 16.11
N LEU A 66 -7.39 -4.78 16.84
CA LEU A 66 -7.22 -4.77 18.29
C LEU A 66 -5.75 -4.89 18.71
N GLY A 67 -4.80 -4.87 17.76
CA GLY A 67 -3.40 -5.14 18.03
C GLY A 67 -3.17 -6.55 18.60
N THR A 68 -2.05 -6.72 19.29
CA THR A 68 -1.78 -7.93 20.07
C THR A 68 -2.33 -7.81 21.48
N ILE A 69 -2.63 -8.94 22.11
CA ILE A 69 -3.09 -8.97 23.50
C ILE A 69 -1.99 -8.41 24.41
N HIS A 70 -2.36 -7.43 25.25
CA HIS A 70 -1.52 -6.95 26.35
C HIS A 70 -2.02 -7.54 27.68
N VAL A 71 -1.10 -7.80 28.61
CA VAL A 71 -1.40 -8.28 29.96
C VAL A 71 -0.59 -7.48 30.97
N ASN A 72 -1.20 -7.12 32.11
CA ASN A 72 -0.49 -6.50 33.23
C ASN A 72 0.11 -7.58 34.14
N THR A 73 1.29 -7.29 34.71
CA THR A 73 1.92 -8.12 35.74
C THR A 73 1.30 -7.73 37.08
N GLU A 74 0.34 -8.51 37.59
CA GLU A 74 0.09 -8.54 39.04
C GLU A 74 1.12 -9.45 39.74
#